data_AF-A0A380DN34-F1
#
_entry.id   AF-A0A380DN34-F1
#
_cell.length_a   1.000
_cell.length_b   1.000
_cell.length_c   1.000
_cell.angle_alpha   90.00
_cell.angle_beta   90.00
_cell.angle_gamma   90.00
#
_symmetry.space_group_name_H-M   'P 1'
#
loop_
_entity.id
_entity.type
_entity.pdbx_description
1 polymer ?
#
loop_
_entity_poly.entity_id
_entity_poly.type
_entity_poly.pdbx_seq_one_letter_code
_entity_poly.pdbx_strand_id
1 'polypeptide(L)'
;MESRAHQLIIKFSSAWSFLVPEILQIDEDKIQSFVNSYDKLQNSHFDLKLINEKRPHILDAETEKLLTEAQDALSTPSNVYGMFSNADLVFEDAIDKDGNAHPLTQGTLLSI
;
A
#
# COMPACT_ATOMS: atom_id res chain seq x y z
N MET A 1 22.64 9.25 -3.58
CA MET A 1 21.96 10.06 -2.55
C MET A 1 20.58 9.51 -2.23
N GLU A 2 19.79 9.14 -3.25
CA GLU A 2 18.48 8.45 -3.12
C GLU A 2 18.43 7.35 -2.06
N SER A 3 19.34 6.37 -2.11
CA SER A 3 19.36 5.26 -1.13
C SER A 3 19.53 5.72 0.33
N ARG A 4 20.34 6.75 0.60
CA ARG A 4 20.54 7.28 1.96
C ARG A 4 19.33 8.09 2.44
N ALA A 5 18.70 8.87 1.55
CA ALA A 5 17.47 9.58 1.86
C ALA A 5 16.31 8.60 2.14
N HIS A 6 16.19 7.54 1.33
CA HIS A 6 15.20 6.49 1.52
C HIS A 6 15.38 5.75 2.85
N GLN A 7 16.62 5.41 3.22
CA GLN A 7 16.91 4.82 4.53
C GLN A 7 16.54 5.73 5.71
N LEU A 8 16.74 7.04 5.57
CA LEU A 8 16.34 8.01 6.60
C LEU A 8 14.82 8.08 6.74
N ILE A 9 14.09 8.10 5.63
CA ILE A 9 12.62 8.08 5.61
C ILE A 9 12.10 6.82 6.29
N ILE A 10 12.65 5.65 5.97
CA ILE A 10 12.26 4.39 6.62
C ILE A 10 12.45 4.48 8.13
N LYS A 11 13.63 4.92 8.60
CA LYS A 11 13.90 5.05 10.05
C LYS A 11 12.95 6.03 10.73
N PHE A 12 12.67 7.16 10.10
CA PHE A 12 11.73 8.15 10.62
C PHE A 12 10.31 7.58 10.69
N SER A 13 9.82 6.97 9.61
CA SER A 13 8.49 6.36 9.56
C SER A 13 8.33 5.23 10.57
N SER A 14 9.34 4.38 10.77
CA SER A 14 9.33 3.34 11.80
C SER A 14 9.33 3.93 13.22
N ALA A 15 10.09 4.99 13.48
CA ALA A 15 10.06 5.66 14.78
C ALA A 15 8.73 6.38 15.05
N TRP A 16 8.03 6.82 14.00
CA TRP A 16 6.77 7.55 14.09
C TRP A 16 5.51 6.66 14.01
N SER A 17 5.66 5.37 13.67
CA SER A 17 4.53 4.48 13.35
C SER A 17 3.59 4.23 14.53
N PHE A 18 4.03 4.46 15.76
CA PHE A 18 3.20 4.31 16.97
C PHE A 18 2.15 5.41 17.12
N LEU A 19 2.35 6.60 16.53
CA LEU A 19 1.52 7.77 16.82
C LEU A 19 0.05 7.57 16.44
N VAL A 20 -0.20 7.09 15.22
CA VAL A 20 -1.57 6.92 14.71
C VAL A 20 -2.33 5.84 15.50
N PRO A 21 -1.78 4.64 15.74
CA PRO A 21 -2.41 3.64 16.62
C PRO A 21 -2.76 4.18 18.01
N GLU A 22 -1.86 4.90 18.66
CA GLU A 22 -2.10 5.48 20.00
C GLU A 22 -3.24 6.51 19.99
N ILE A 23 -3.31 7.37 18.97
CA ILE A 23 -4.43 8.32 18.82
C ILE A 23 -5.76 7.56 18.67
N LEU A 24 -5.77 6.47 17.91
CA LEU A 24 -6.98 5.69 17.66
C LEU A 24 -7.46 4.87 18.86
N GLN A 25 -6.60 4.61 19.84
CA GLN A 25 -7.00 4.00 21.11
C GLN A 25 -7.79 4.95 22.01
N ILE A 26 -7.68 6.27 21.80
CA ILE A 26 -8.46 7.27 22.55
C ILE A 26 -9.88 7.30 22.01
N ASP A 27 -10.90 7.38 22.86
CA ASP A 27 -12.29 7.54 22.40
C ASP A 27 -12.47 8.80 21.53
N GLU A 28 -13.25 8.67 20.46
CA GLU A 28 -13.50 9.77 19.50
C GLU A 28 -14.07 11.01 20.19
N ASP A 29 -15.05 10.83 21.08
CA ASP A 29 -15.66 11.92 21.87
C ASP A 29 -14.62 12.68 22.69
N LYS A 30 -13.61 11.97 23.21
CA LYS A 30 -12.53 12.56 24.00
C LYS A 30 -11.60 13.38 23.11
N ILE A 31 -11.27 12.90 21.91
CA ILE A 31 -10.49 13.67 20.94
C ILE A 31 -11.24 14.94 20.54
N GLN A 32 -12.54 14.84 20.27
CA GLN A 32 -13.37 16.00 19.92
C GLN A 32 -13.41 17.02 21.05
N SER A 33 -13.48 16.56 22.30
CA SER A 33 -13.41 17.43 23.47
C SER A 33 -12.09 18.21 23.54
N PHE A 34 -10.96 17.59 23.20
CA PHE A 34 -9.65 18.24 23.20
C PHE A 34 -9.53 19.28 22.09
N VAL A 35 -10.01 18.96 20.89
CA VAL A 35 -10.03 19.92 19.77
C VAL A 35 -10.88 21.14 20.13
N ASN A 36 -12.04 20.93 20.74
CA ASN A 36 -12.93 22.03 21.13
C ASN A 36 -12.39 22.86 22.31
N SER A 37 -11.56 22.27 23.17
CA SER A 37 -11.03 22.94 24.38
C SER A 37 -9.70 23.65 24.15
N TYR A 38 -8.91 23.24 23.15
CA TYR A 38 -7.59 23.80 22.87
C TYR A 38 -7.54 24.44 21.48
N ASP A 39 -7.51 25.77 21.45
CA ASP A 39 -7.51 26.57 20.22
C ASP A 39 -6.36 26.20 19.26
N LYS A 40 -5.20 25.80 19.79
CA LYS A 40 -4.06 25.33 18.98
C LYS A 40 -4.32 24.01 18.25
N LEU A 41 -5.21 23.16 18.75
CA LEU A 41 -5.58 21.89 18.12
C LEU A 41 -6.59 22.07 16.98
N GLN A 42 -7.22 23.24 16.85
CA GLN A 42 -8.10 23.55 15.72
C GLN A 42 -7.35 23.44 14.38
N ASN A 43 -6.07 23.82 14.36
CA ASN A 43 -5.22 23.70 13.16
C ASN A 43 -5.01 22.24 12.71
N SER A 44 -5.12 21.27 13.64
CA SER A 44 -4.96 19.84 13.38
C SER A 44 -6.27 19.07 13.37
N HIS A 45 -7.42 19.77 13.46
CA HIS A 45 -8.73 19.14 13.50
C HIS A 45 -9.00 18.27 12.26
N PHE A 46 -8.63 18.76 11.08
CA PHE A 46 -8.80 18.01 9.84
C PHE A 46 -7.97 16.73 9.82
N ASP A 47 -6.72 16.79 10.27
CA ASP A 47 -5.83 15.62 10.32
C ASP A 47 -6.35 14.58 11.33
N LEU A 48 -6.78 15.03 12.51
CA LEU A 48 -7.38 14.17 13.53
C LEU A 48 -8.69 13.52 13.07
N LYS A 49 -9.50 14.26 12.31
CA LYS A 49 -10.70 13.72 11.67
C LYS A 49 -10.35 12.62 10.66
N LEU A 50 -9.40 12.88 9.77
CA LEU A 50 -8.97 11.89 8.77
C LEU A 50 -8.36 10.64 9.41
N ILE A 51 -7.65 10.80 10.53
CA ILE A 51 -7.19 9.67 11.34
C ILE A 51 -8.39 8.90 11.89
N ASN A 52 -9.37 9.56 12.50
CA ASN A 52 -10.55 8.90 13.07
C ASN A 52 -11.40 8.15 12.03
N GLU A 53 -11.51 8.65 10.80
CA GLU A 53 -12.18 7.94 9.70
C GLU A 53 -11.55 6.56 9.40
N LYS A 54 -10.29 6.34 9.79
CA LYS A 54 -9.61 5.04 9.64
C LYS A 54 -9.87 4.06 10.78
N ARG A 55 -10.56 4.45 11.86
CA ARG A 55 -10.92 3.54 12.97
C ARG A 55 -11.57 2.24 12.50
N PRO A 56 -12.53 2.23 11.55
CA PRO A 56 -13.16 0.99 11.09
C PRO A 56 -12.20 0.07 10.33
N HIS A 57 -11.03 0.57 9.92
CA HIS A 57 -10.06 -0.13 9.09
C HIS A 57 -8.80 -0.54 9.86
N ILE A 58 -8.79 -0.37 11.18
CA ILE A 58 -7.66 -0.75 12.03
C ILE A 58 -8.18 -1.81 12.99
N LEU A 59 -7.64 -3.01 12.86
CA LEU A 59 -8.05 -4.14 13.67
C LEU A 59 -7.35 -4.08 15.04
N ASP A 60 -7.77 -4.95 15.95
CA ASP A 60 -7.02 -5.14 17.19
C ASP A 60 -5.61 -5.68 16.92
N ALA A 61 -4.71 -5.53 17.90
CA ALA A 61 -3.30 -5.87 17.75
C ALA A 61 -3.04 -7.36 17.45
N GLU A 62 -3.92 -8.26 17.89
CA GLU A 62 -3.78 -9.69 17.62
C GLU A 62 -4.12 -9.98 16.15
N THR A 63 -5.21 -9.41 15.66
CA THR A 63 -5.65 -9.58 14.27
C THR A 63 -4.70 -8.91 13.26
N GLU A 64 -4.19 -7.71 13.56
CA GLU A 64 -3.16 -7.04 12.73
C GLU A 64 -1.87 -7.87 12.64
N LYS A 65 -1.45 -8.47 13.76
CA LYS A 65 -0.28 -9.36 13.78
C LYS A 65 -0.50 -10.60 12.92
N LEU A 66 -1.67 -11.23 13.03
CA LEU A 66 -2.02 -12.39 12.21
C LEU A 66 -2.04 -12.05 10.71
N LEU A 67 -2.61 -10.90 10.32
CA LEU A 67 -2.60 -10.44 8.93
C LEU A 67 -1.18 -10.20 8.42
N THR A 68 -0.32 -9.61 9.25
CA THR A 68 1.09 -9.37 8.92
C THR A 68 1.83 -10.69 8.68
N GLU A 69 1.62 -11.69 9.55
CA GLU A 69 2.21 -13.03 9.38
C GLU A 69 1.69 -13.75 8.12
N ALA A 70 0.43 -13.52 7.74
CA ALA A 70 -0.17 -14.08 6.53
C ALA A 70 0.26 -13.38 5.22
N GLN A 71 0.89 -12.19 5.30
CA GLN A 71 1.16 -11.36 4.13
C GLN A 71 2.02 -12.06 3.07
N ASP A 72 3.00 -12.85 3.48
CA ASP A 72 3.89 -13.58 2.56
C ASP A 72 3.10 -14.61 1.73
N ALA A 73 2.28 -15.42 2.39
CA ALA A 73 1.40 -16.39 1.73
C ALA A 73 0.39 -15.70 0.80
N LEU A 74 -0.18 -14.57 1.22
CA LEU A 74 -1.12 -13.80 0.41
C LEU A 74 -0.47 -13.13 -0.81
N SER A 75 0.83 -12.82 -0.75
CA SER A 75 1.59 -12.22 -1.87
C SER A 75 2.02 -13.23 -2.92
N THR A 76 2.08 -14.51 -2.56
CA THR A 76 2.62 -15.59 -3.39
C THR A 76 1.95 -15.71 -4.77
N PRO A 77 0.60 -15.68 -4.92
CA PRO A 77 -0.03 -15.82 -6.22
C PRO A 77 0.36 -14.72 -7.22
N SER A 78 0.44 -13.46 -6.75
CA SER A 78 0.86 -12.33 -7.59
C SER A 78 2.31 -12.46 -8.04
N ASN A 79 3.19 -12.91 -7.15
CA ASN A 79 4.59 -13.15 -7.48
C ASN A 79 4.73 -14.27 -8.53
N VAL A 80 4.02 -15.38 -8.34
CA VAL A 80 4.01 -16.51 -9.29
C VAL A 80 3.49 -16.05 -10.66
N TYR A 81 2.39 -15.29 -10.70
CA TYR A 81 1.88 -14.72 -11.96
C TYR A 81 2.90 -13.79 -12.63
N GLY A 82 3.57 -12.93 -11.86
CA GLY A 82 4.58 -12.01 -12.38
C GLY A 82 5.80 -12.74 -12.94
N MET A 83 6.25 -13.82 -12.30
CA MET A 83 7.32 -14.67 -12.82
C MET A 83 6.89 -15.39 -14.09
N PHE A 84 5.74 -16.07 -14.05
CA PHE A 84 5.21 -16.83 -15.19
C PHE A 84 4.98 -15.94 -16.42
N SER A 85 4.32 -14.80 -16.24
CA SER A 85 3.94 -13.91 -17.36
C SER A 85 5.11 -13.21 -18.02
N ASN A 86 6.21 -12.96 -17.29
CA ASN A 86 7.37 -12.22 -17.80
C ASN A 86 8.54 -13.11 -18.23
N ALA A 87 8.63 -14.36 -17.74
CA ALA A 87 9.76 -15.24 -18.02
C ALA A 87 9.39 -16.46 -18.89
N ASP A 88 8.23 -17.08 -18.64
CA ASP A 88 7.91 -18.41 -19.16
C ASP A 88 6.86 -18.40 -20.27
N LEU A 89 6.10 -17.31 -20.40
CA LEU A 89 5.01 -17.20 -21.37
C LEU A 89 5.54 -16.91 -22.78
N VAL A 90 5.51 -17.93 -23.63
CA VAL A 90 5.83 -17.83 -25.06
C VAL A 90 4.53 -17.78 -25.85
N PHE A 91 4.44 -16.81 -26.75
CA PHE A 91 3.30 -16.67 -27.66
C PHE A 91 3.68 -17.14 -29.06
N GLU A 92 2.70 -17.66 -29.80
CA GLU A 92 2.88 -17.85 -31.24
C GLU A 92 2.96 -16.50 -31.96
N ASP A 93 3.70 -16.45 -33.06
CA ASP A 93 3.84 -15.24 -33.86
C ASP A 93 2.49 -14.79 -34.44
N ALA A 94 2.25 -13.48 -34.46
CA ALA A 94 1.08 -12.89 -35.11
C ALA A 94 1.32 -12.81 -36.63
N ILE A 95 0.35 -13.24 -37.43
CA ILE A 95 0.44 -13.18 -38.90
C ILE A 95 -0.39 -11.99 -39.41
N ASP A 96 0.25 -11.11 -40.18
CA ASP A 96 -0.44 -9.98 -40.82
C ASP A 96 -1.21 -10.39 -42.10
N LYS A 97 -1.97 -9.44 -42.66
CA LYS A 97 -2.76 -9.64 -43.89
C LYS A 97 -1.93 -9.99 -45.13
N ASP A 98 -0.63 -9.68 -45.12
CA ASP A 98 0.30 -9.92 -46.22
C ASP A 98 1.10 -11.23 -45.99
N GLY A 99 0.83 -11.93 -44.88
CA GLY A 99 1.41 -13.22 -44.51
C GLY A 99 2.73 -13.14 -43.75
N ASN A 100 3.15 -11.95 -43.28
CA ASN A 100 4.39 -11.82 -42.52
C ASN A 100 4.15 -12.14 -41.04
N ALA A 101 5.12 -12.83 -40.42
CA ALA A 101 5.13 -13.17 -39.01
C ALA A 101 5.76 -12.05 -38.17
N HIS A 102 5.07 -11.66 -37.10
CA HIS A 102 5.50 -10.65 -36.14
C HIS A 102 5.60 -11.28 -34.74
N PRO A 103 6.77 -11.20 -34.07
CA PRO A 103 6.97 -11.83 -32.77
C PRO A 103 6.07 -11.20 -31.70
N LEU A 104 5.26 -12.03 -31.05
CA LEU A 104 4.33 -11.62 -30.01
C LEU A 104 4.96 -11.77 -28.63
N THR A 105 4.89 -10.70 -27.85
CA THR A 105 5.31 -10.63 -26.45
C THR A 105 4.27 -9.80 -25.69
N GLN A 106 4.29 -9.86 -24.37
CA GLN A 106 3.47 -8.98 -23.51
C GLN A 106 3.60 -7.49 -23.90
N GLY A 107 4.81 -7.05 -24.29
CA GLY A 107 5.06 -5.66 -24.70
C GLY A 107 4.61 -5.33 -26.12
N THR A 108 4.64 -6.29 -27.04
CA THR A 108 4.24 -6.07 -28.45
C THR A 108 2.75 -6.27 -28.70
N LEU A 109 2.02 -6.92 -27.78
CA LEU A 109 0.57 -7.16 -27.88
C LEU A 109 -0.28 -5.91 -28.17
N LEU A 110 0.14 -4.73 -27.69
CA LEU A 110 -0.58 -3.46 -27.89
C LEU A 110 -0.07 -2.65 -29.10
N SER A 111 1.02 -3.09 -29.74
CA SER A 111 1.71 -2.35 -30.81
C SER A 111 1.62 -3.01 -32.20
N ILE A 112 1.02 -4.20 -32.28
CA ILE A 112 0.73 -4.95 -33.51
C ILE A 112 -0.74 -4.74 -33.86
#